data_AF-A0A0B7C1Y8-F1
#
_entry.id   AF-A0A0B7C1Y8-F1
#
_cell.length_a   1.000
_cell.length_b   1.000
_cell.length_c   1.000
_cell.angle_alpha   90.00
_cell.angle_beta   90.00
_cell.angle_gamma   90.00
#
_symmetry.space_group_name_H-M   'P 1'
#
loop_
_entity.id
_entity.type
_entity.pdbx_description
1 polymer ?
#
loop_
_entity_poly.entity_id
_entity_poly.type
_entity_poly.pdbx_seq_one_letter_code
_entity_poly.pdbx_strand_id
1 'polypeptide(L)' 'MFYTIGKSWLGKTLIASSDGSKLCGLFISNNEDEMITYLKNSFPNRKIEESEEQLKFLLKDVVGFIDDNTGSFKFPVEVS' A
#
# COMPACT_ATOMS: atom_id res chain seq x y z
N MET A 1 11.68 4.04 0.71
CA MET A 1 10.43 3.34 0.40
C MET A 1 9.37 3.98 1.26
N PHE A 2 8.23 4.26 0.67
CA PHE A 2 7.13 4.94 1.34
C PHE A 2 6.00 3.96 1.56
N TYR A 3 5.31 4.10 2.68
CA TYR A 3 4.03 3.44 2.91
C TYR A 3 2.99 4.42 3.40
N THR A 4 1.72 4.07 3.23
CA THR A 4 0.60 4.76 3.86
C THR A 4 -0.51 3.76 4.13
N ILE A 5 -1.39 4.07 5.08
CA ILE A 5 -2.49 3.22 5.49
C ILE A 5 -3.79 3.96 5.21
N GLY A 6 -4.67 3.35 4.43
CA GLY A 6 -6.05 3.79 4.23
C GLY A 6 -7.05 2.81 4.81
N LYS A 7 -8.33 3.10 4.60
CA LYS A 7 -9.43 2.24 5.03
C LYS A 7 -10.28 1.86 3.83
N SER A 8 -10.56 0.57 3.69
CA SER A 8 -11.50 0.00 2.72
C SER A 8 -12.59 -0.80 3.46
N TRP A 9 -13.57 -1.32 2.74
CA TRP A 9 -14.58 -2.24 3.31
C TRP A 9 -13.99 -3.55 3.84
N LEU A 10 -12.80 -3.96 3.38
CA LEU A 10 -12.08 -5.15 3.86
C LEU A 10 -11.27 -4.91 5.15
N GLY A 11 -11.15 -3.66 5.60
CA GLY A 11 -10.37 -3.27 6.78
C GLY A 11 -9.36 -2.17 6.50
N LYS A 12 -8.30 -2.08 7.31
CA LYS A 12 -7.21 -1.15 7.04
C LYS A 12 -6.34 -1.73 5.93
N THR A 13 -5.94 -0.86 5.00
CA THR A 13 -5.18 -1.21 3.81
C THR A 13 -3.87 -0.46 3.82
N LEU A 14 -2.76 -1.17 4.04
CA LEU A 14 -1.42 -0.63 3.85
C LEU A 14 -1.02 -0.76 2.38
N ILE A 15 -0.56 0.33 1.78
CA ILE A 15 0.12 0.30 0.49
C ILE A 15 1.57 0.73 0.66
N ALA A 16 2.45 0.19 -0.18
CA ALA A 16 3.85 0.56 -0.22
C ALA A 16 4.33 0.81 -1.66
N SER A 17 5.25 1.75 -1.80
CA SER A 17 5.92 2.08 -3.04
C SER A 17 7.41 2.38 -2.83
N SER A 18 8.26 1.89 -3.73
CA SER A 18 9.69 2.22 -3.73
C SER A 18 9.95 3.69 -4.00
N ASP A 19 9.21 4.29 -4.95
CA ASP A 19 9.46 5.61 -5.53
C ASP A 19 8.23 6.55 -5.52
N GLY A 20 7.11 6.10 -4.94
CA GLY A 20 5.84 6.85 -4.89
C GLY A 20 4.94 6.64 -6.11
N SER A 21 5.45 6.01 -7.18
CA SER A 21 4.73 5.86 -8.45
C SER A 21 4.23 4.45 -8.71
N LYS A 22 4.93 3.42 -8.19
CA LYS A 22 4.60 2.01 -8.42
C LYS A 22 4.24 1.28 -7.13
N LEU A 23 3.18 0.48 -7.17
CA LEU A 23 2.80 -0.35 -6.04
C LEU A 23 3.77 -1.53 -5.92
N CYS A 24 4.41 -1.69 -4.76
CA CYS A 24 5.29 -2.83 -4.48
C CYS A 24 4.83 -3.65 -3.25
N GLY A 25 3.84 -3.15 -2.50
CA GLY A 25 3.24 -3.88 -1.38
C GLY A 25 1.79 -3.46 -1.15
N LEU A 26 0.95 -4.44 -0.85
CA LEU A 26 -0.45 -4.26 -0.47
C LEU A 26 -0.78 -5.26 0.64
N PHE A 27 -1.18 -4.75 1.80
CA PHE A 27 -1.57 -5.59 2.95
C PHE A 27 -2.91 -5.11 3.49
N ILE A 28 -3.76 -6.06 3.86
CA ILE A 28 -5.07 -5.76 4.47
C ILE A 28 -5.12 -6.48 5.82
N SER A 29 -5.31 -5.71 6.88
CA SER A 29 -5.47 -6.22 8.24
C SER A 29 -6.20 -5.19 9.09
N ASN A 30 -6.69 -5.60 10.25
CA ASN A 30 -7.17 -4.66 11.28
C ASN A 30 -6.06 -4.24 12.25
N ASN A 31 -4.89 -4.88 12.18
CA ASN A 31 -3.72 -4.62 13.01
C ASN A 31 -2.63 -3.89 12.20
N GLU A 32 -2.38 -2.62 12.50
CA GLU A 32 -1.40 -1.78 11.79
C GLU A 32 0.04 -2.24 12.07
N ASP A 33 0.35 -2.60 13.31
CA ASP A 33 1.69 -3.01 13.72
C ASP A 33 2.12 -4.30 13.00
N GLU A 34 1.19 -5.23 12.80
CA GLU A 34 1.43 -6.44 12.00
C GLU A 34 1.75 -6.12 10.55
N MET A 35 0.98 -5.23 9.92
CA MET A 35 1.22 -4.84 8.51
C MET A 35 2.57 -4.13 8.35
N ILE A 36 2.91 -3.22 9.27
CA ILE A 36 4.19 -2.51 9.25
C ILE A 36 5.35 -3.48 9.49
N THR A 37 5.19 -4.41 10.43
CA THR A 37 6.18 -5.46 10.71
C THR A 37 6.39 -6.35 9.49
N TYR A 38 5.31 -6.78 8.84
CA TYR A 38 5.38 -7.60 7.63
C TYR A 38 6.05 -6.85 6.48
N LEU A 39 5.73 -5.57 6.28
CA LEU A 39 6.37 -4.72 5.29
C LEU A 39 7.89 -4.62 5.55
N LYS A 40 8.30 -4.34 6.79
CA LYS A 40 9.71 -4.28 7.19
C LYS A 40 10.45 -5.60 6.96
N ASN A 41 9.81 -6.71 7.27
CA ASN A 41 10.39 -8.04 7.04
C ASN A 41 10.46 -8.40 5.55
N SER A 42 9.54 -7.89 4.73
CA SER A 42 9.55 -8.08 3.28
C SER A 42 10.65 -7.24 2.59
N PHE A 43 11.02 -6.09 3.17
CA PHE A 43 12.04 -5.19 2.64
C PHE A 43 13.10 -4.80 3.70
N PRO A 44 13.88 -5.77 4.22
CA PRO A 44 14.72 -5.58 5.41
C PRO A 44 15.86 -4.58 5.22
N ASN A 45 16.30 -4.36 3.97
CA ASN A 45 17.40 -3.46 3.62
C ASN A 45 16.94 -2.08 3.16
N ARG A 46 15.64 -1.77 3.22
CA ARG A 46 15.10 -0.49 2.76
C ARG A 46 14.70 0.38 3.95
N LYS A 47 15.02 1.67 3.86
CA LYS A 47 14.42 2.68 4.74
C LYS A 47 12.93 2.80 4.38
N ILE A 48 12.07 2.46 5.33
CA ILE A 48 10.62 2.52 5.20
C ILE A 48 10.13 3.72 6.00
N GLU A 49 9.42 4.62 5.32
CA GLU A 49 8.89 5.86 5.89
C GLU A 49 7.39 5.97 5.59
N GLU A 50 6.62 6.45 6.54
CA GLU A 50 5.22 6.75 6.32
C GLU A 50 5.08 8.07 5.57
N SER A 51 4.29 8.09 4.48
CA SER A 51 4.03 9.32 3.74
C SER A 51 2.71 9.24 2.96
N GLU A 52 1.67 9.88 3.50
CA GLU A 52 0.41 10.03 2.79
C GLU A 52 0.57 10.94 1.55
N GLU A 53 1.30 12.06 1.66
CA GLU A 53 1.46 12.99 0.52
C GLU A 53 2.03 12.31 -0.72
N GLN A 54 3.07 11.49 -0.56
CA GLN A 54 3.71 10.82 -1.68
C GLN A 54 2.85 9.72 -2.30
N LEU A 55 1.92 9.15 -1.53
CA LEU A 55 1.13 7.99 -1.93
C LEU A 55 -0.36 8.30 -2.07
N LYS A 56 -0.79 9.55 -1.91
CA LYS A 56 -2.20 9.94 -1.83
C LYS A 56 -3.03 9.44 -3.02
N PHE A 57 -2.49 9.60 -4.23
CA PHE A 57 -3.16 9.15 -5.46
C PHE A 57 -3.20 7.62 -5.53
N LEU A 58 -2.07 6.97 -5.25
CA LEU A 58 -1.99 5.50 -5.23
C LEU A 58 -2.94 4.90 -4.19
N LEU A 59 -3.04 5.51 -3.01
CA LEU A 59 -3.93 5.08 -1.93
C LEU A 59 -5.39 5.21 -2.34
N LYS A 60 -5.76 6.37 -2.86
CA LYS A 60 -7.13 6.63 -3.32
C LYS A 60 -7.55 5.61 -4.36
N ASP A 61 -6.69 5.37 -5.34
CA ASP A 61 -7.01 4.48 -6.45
C ASP A 61 -7.07 3.00 -5.95
N VAL A 62 -6.16 2.57 -5.07
CA VAL A 62 -6.16 1.20 -4.52
C VAL A 62 -7.37 0.97 -3.63
N VAL A 63 -7.68 1.89 -2.73
CA VAL A 63 -8.88 1.79 -1.87
C VAL A 63 -10.14 1.81 -2.72
N GLY A 64 -10.22 2.71 -3.71
CA GLY A 64 -11.34 2.76 -4.66
C GLY A 64 -11.50 1.45 -5.43
N PHE A 65 -10.40 0.83 -5.88
CA PHE A 65 -10.45 -0.49 -6.52
C PHE A 65 -10.99 -1.57 -5.58
N ILE A 66 -10.55 -1.58 -4.32
CA ILE A 66 -11.03 -2.54 -3.32
C ILE A 66 -12.52 -2.34 -3.07
N ASP A 67 -12.96 -1.09 -2.88
CA ASP A 67 -14.34 -0.73 -2.54
C ASP A 67 -15.33 -0.92 -3.69
N ASP A 68 -14.97 -0.51 -4.91
CA ASP A 68 -15.90 -0.54 -6.03
C ASP A 68 -16.01 -1.93 -6.67
N ASN A 69 -14.99 -2.79 -6.53
CA ASN A 69 -14.93 -4.18 -7.03
C ASN A 69 -15.31 -4.36 -8.54
N THR A 70 -15.41 -3.24 -9.29
CA THR A 70 -15.79 -3.19 -10.70
C THR A 70 -14.72 -2.43 -11.46
N GLY A 71 -13.72 -3.13 -11.98
CA GLY A 71 -12.65 -2.51 -12.75
C GLY A 71 -11.50 -3.46 -13.08
N SER A 72 -10.71 -3.10 -14.09
CA SER A 72 -9.41 -3.73 -14.32
C SER A 72 -8.37 -3.06 -13.43
N PHE A 73 -7.60 -3.85 -12.70
CA PHE A 73 -6.50 -3.36 -11.87
C PHE A 73 -5.39 -2.81 -12.78
N LYS A 74 -5.22 -1.48 -12.81
CA LYS A 74 -4.24 -0.79 -13.66
C LYS A 74 -3.26 0.03 -12.83
N PHE A 75 -2.59 -0.61 -11.88
CA PHE A 75 -1.43 0.01 -11.23
C PHE A 75 -0.16 -0.46 -11.93
N PRO A 76 0.83 0.43 -12.10
CA PRO A 76 2.17 -0.04 -12.39
C PRO A 76 2.67 -0.77 -11.14
N VAL A 77 2.63 -2.10 -11.18
CA VAL A 77 3.14 -2.96 -10.11
C VAL A 77 4.63 -3.18 -10.33
N GLU A 78 5.43 -2.98 -9.28
CA GLU A 78 6.83 -3.39 -9.28
C GLU A 78 6.89 -4.86 -8.88
N VAL A 79 7.18 -5.75 -9.84
CA VAL A 79 7.47 -7.16 -9.59
C VAL A 79 8.99 -7.31 -9.59
N SER A 80 9.57 -7.55 -8.42
CA SER A 80 11.01 -7.79 -8.25
C SER A 80 11.27 -9.24 -7.87
#